data_AF-A0A7W4BQ03-F1
#
_entry.id   AF-A0A7W4BQ03-F1
#
_cell.length_a   1.000
_cell.length_b   1.000
_cell.length_c   1.000
_cell.angle_alpha   90.00
_cell.angle_beta   90.00
_cell.angle_gamma   90.00
#
_symmetry.space_group_name_H-M   'P 1'
#
loop_
_entity.id
_entity.type
_entity.pdbx_description
1 polymer ?
#
loop_
_entity_poly.entity_id
_entity_poly.type
_entity_poly.pdbx_seq_one_letter_code
_entity_poly.pdbx_strand_id
1 'polypeptide(L)'
;MLLKLLKELFENRPTDGEHVEEINSKEEVLSLPEPIRINERLYEHFSMLTMHDGQLPLYLYHGGAHKPGKPVKGTLWLSDNHLDAKRYANFGCSNIPNHEPIVFKTEPSTTLKMLSFPGNHVEILFKIYGRAWSHSEFHKDLVQIQNAGKIDFDGFYRPKTHEYFVLNVEDSLHFLEEHRIKY
;
A
#
# COMPACT_ATOMS: atom_id res chain seq x y z
N MET A 1 -26.04 12.15 -15.13
CA MET A 1 -26.28 11.51 -16.44
C MET A 1 -25.65 10.10 -16.55
N LEU A 2 -25.14 9.53 -15.45
CA LEU A 2 -24.49 8.21 -15.43
C LEU A 2 -25.48 7.03 -15.52
N LEU A 3 -26.74 7.25 -15.13
CA LEU A 3 -27.81 6.25 -15.16
C LEU A 3 -28.41 5.99 -16.56
N LYS A 4 -28.13 6.85 -17.55
CA LYS A 4 -28.62 6.66 -18.94
C LYS A 4 -27.70 5.72 -19.73
N LEU A 5 -26.40 5.76 -19.47
CA LEU A 5 -25.40 4.93 -20.17
C LEU A 5 -25.52 3.44 -19.82
N LEU A 6 -25.97 3.11 -18.60
CA LEU A 6 -26.15 1.72 -18.16
C LEU A 6 -27.43 1.08 -18.70
N LYS A 7 -28.43 1.87 -19.12
CA LYS A 7 -29.72 1.35 -19.57
C LYS A 7 -29.70 0.85 -21.02
N GLU A 8 -28.85 1.44 -21.85
CA GLU A 8 -28.69 1.04 -23.26
C GLU A 8 -27.86 -0.25 -23.45
N LEU A 9 -27.06 -0.64 -22.45
CA LEU A 9 -26.26 -1.86 -22.50
C LEU A 9 -27.05 -3.15 -22.21
N PHE A 10 -28.29 -3.05 -21.69
CA PHE A 10 -29.06 -4.22 -21.24
C PHE A 10 -30.42 -4.42 -21.93
N GLU A 11 -30.81 -3.59 -22.91
CA GLU A 11 -32.15 -3.65 -23.53
C GLU A 11 -32.22 -4.19 -24.98
N ASN A 12 -31.16 -4.83 -25.50
CA ASN A 12 -31.20 -5.44 -26.85
C ASN A 12 -31.03 -6.97 -26.83
N ARG A 13 -32.13 -7.67 -26.46
CA ARG A 13 -32.84 -8.86 -27.05
C ARG A 13 -32.03 -10.03 -27.68
N PRO A 14 -32.60 -11.26 -27.87
CA PRO A 14 -33.99 -11.72 -27.70
C PRO A 14 -34.19 -12.99 -26.84
N THR A 15 -35.45 -13.27 -26.54
CA THR A 15 -36.03 -14.54 -26.08
C THR A 15 -35.95 -15.63 -27.14
N ASP A 16 -35.59 -16.87 -26.77
CA ASP A 16 -36.42 -18.07 -26.94
C ASP A 16 -35.62 -19.37 -26.72
N GLY A 17 -36.29 -20.37 -26.12
CA GLY A 17 -36.06 -21.78 -26.43
C GLY A 17 -35.21 -22.58 -25.43
N GLU A 18 -35.88 -23.43 -24.66
CA GLU A 18 -35.30 -24.66 -24.13
C GLU A 18 -34.64 -25.46 -25.27
N HIS A 19 -33.41 -25.93 -25.09
CA HIS A 19 -32.98 -27.22 -25.62
C HIS A 19 -31.89 -27.84 -24.76
N VAL A 20 -32.15 -29.12 -24.48
CA VAL A 20 -31.40 -30.08 -23.67
C VAL A 20 -30.11 -30.51 -24.38
N GLU A 21 -29.07 -30.68 -23.57
CA GLU A 21 -27.83 -31.46 -23.74
C GLU A 21 -27.06 -31.45 -25.07
N GLU A 22 -25.83 -30.95 -25.00
CA GLU A 22 -24.65 -31.69 -25.49
C GLU A 22 -23.45 -31.28 -24.63
N ILE A 23 -22.95 -32.21 -23.80
CA ILE A 23 -21.64 -32.06 -23.16
C ILE A 23 -20.59 -32.21 -24.26
N ASN A 24 -20.29 -31.11 -24.93
CA ASN A 24 -19.15 -31.02 -25.82
C ASN A 24 -17.98 -30.47 -25.00
N SER A 25 -17.08 -31.39 -24.63
CA SER A 25 -15.79 -31.12 -24.01
C SER A 25 -14.99 -30.12 -24.85
N LYS A 26 -15.10 -28.83 -24.51
CA LYS A 26 -14.10 -27.84 -24.82
C LYS A 26 -13.40 -27.55 -23.50
N GLU A 27 -12.16 -28.01 -23.41
CA GLU A 27 -11.20 -27.56 -22.41
C GLU A 27 -11.36 -26.05 -22.25
N GLU A 28 -11.75 -25.60 -21.06
CA GLU A 28 -11.50 -24.24 -20.64
C GLU A 28 -10.00 -24.05 -20.77
N VAL A 29 -9.57 -23.38 -21.83
CA VAL A 29 -8.27 -22.74 -21.87
C VAL A 29 -8.32 -21.76 -20.69
N LEU A 30 -7.78 -22.20 -19.55
CA LEU A 30 -7.39 -21.33 -18.45
C LEU A 30 -6.59 -20.22 -19.11
N SER A 31 -7.19 -19.04 -19.23
CA SER A 31 -6.47 -17.88 -19.71
C SER A 31 -5.29 -17.71 -18.77
N LEU A 32 -4.09 -17.89 -19.32
CA LEU A 32 -2.87 -17.63 -18.57
C LEU A 32 -3.02 -16.21 -18.01
N PRO A 33 -2.86 -16.00 -16.69
CA PRO A 33 -2.90 -14.65 -16.14
C PRO A 33 -1.93 -13.79 -16.94
N GLU A 34 -2.40 -12.62 -17.39
CA GLU A 34 -1.55 -11.69 -18.13
C GLU A 34 -0.22 -11.53 -17.37
N PRO A 35 0.93 -11.55 -18.07
CA PRO A 35 2.21 -11.42 -17.40
C PRO A 35 2.22 -10.12 -16.60
N ILE A 36 2.37 -10.26 -15.28
CA ILE A 36 2.46 -9.13 -14.36
C ILE A 36 3.66 -8.28 -14.80
N ARG A 37 3.40 -7.11 -15.37
CA ARG A 37 4.45 -6.18 -15.77
C ARG A 37 5.02 -5.51 -14.52
N ILE A 38 6.27 -5.83 -14.20
CA ILE A 38 7.02 -5.20 -13.12
C ILE A 38 7.61 -3.87 -13.62
N ASN A 39 7.65 -2.88 -12.74
CA ASN A 39 8.39 -1.64 -12.99
C ASN A 39 9.89 -1.92 -12.88
N GLU A 40 10.53 -2.23 -14.00
CA GLU A 40 11.95 -2.64 -14.05
C GLU A 40 12.90 -1.62 -13.42
N ARG A 41 12.67 -0.31 -13.63
CA ARG A 41 13.52 0.74 -13.04
C ARG A 41 13.42 0.78 -11.51
N LEU A 42 12.21 0.56 -10.99
CA LEU A 42 11.99 0.50 -9.56
C LEU A 42 12.63 -0.76 -8.95
N TYR A 43 12.48 -1.89 -9.64
CA TYR A 43 13.13 -3.14 -9.25
C TYR A 43 14.66 -3.01 -9.26
N GLU A 44 15.25 -2.48 -10.33
CA GLU A 44 16.69 -2.21 -10.43
C GLU A 44 17.14 -1.35 -9.24
N HIS A 45 16.43 -0.26 -8.94
CA HIS A 45 16.75 0.58 -7.79
C HIS A 45 16.73 -0.20 -6.47
N PHE A 46 15.69 -1.00 -6.21
CA PHE A 46 15.55 -1.76 -4.96
C PHE A 46 16.53 -2.91 -4.83
N SER A 47 16.92 -3.56 -5.92
CA SER A 47 17.93 -4.61 -5.90
C SER A 47 19.32 -4.13 -5.51
N MET A 48 19.58 -2.82 -5.61
CA MET A 48 20.82 -2.19 -5.13
C MET A 48 20.75 -1.73 -3.67
N LEU A 49 19.57 -1.77 -3.02
CA LEU A 49 19.43 -1.39 -1.63
C LEU A 49 19.91 -2.52 -0.71
N THR A 50 20.45 -2.16 0.45
CA THR A 50 20.87 -3.12 1.46
C THR A 50 19.73 -3.42 2.43
N MET A 51 19.70 -4.64 2.95
CA MET A 51 18.83 -4.96 4.08
C MET A 51 19.29 -4.17 5.32
N HIS A 52 18.34 -3.71 6.12
CA HIS A 52 18.61 -3.13 7.42
C HIS A 52 18.86 -4.26 8.43
N ASP A 53 20.07 -4.33 8.95
CA ASP A 53 20.48 -5.35 9.93
C ASP A 53 20.24 -4.92 11.39
N GLY A 54 19.65 -3.74 11.60
CA GLY A 54 19.35 -3.22 12.93
C GLY A 54 18.07 -3.81 13.51
N GLN A 55 17.98 -3.80 14.84
CA GLN A 55 16.75 -4.16 15.53
C GLN A 55 15.70 -3.08 15.28
N LEU A 56 14.49 -3.50 14.89
CA LEU A 56 13.36 -2.58 14.78
C LEU A 56 13.02 -1.99 16.16
N PRO A 57 12.59 -0.72 16.20
CA PRO A 57 12.00 -0.14 17.40
C PRO A 57 10.86 -1.01 17.92
N LEU A 58 10.76 -1.15 19.23
CA LEU A 58 9.65 -1.87 19.87
C LEU A 58 8.31 -1.23 19.50
N TYR A 59 8.28 0.10 19.42
CA TYR A 59 7.09 0.85 19.05
C TYR A 59 7.34 1.72 17.84
N LEU A 60 6.36 1.73 16.94
CA LEU A 60 6.28 2.61 15.78
C LEU A 60 4.99 3.42 15.87
N TYR A 61 5.03 4.65 15.36
CA TYR A 61 3.96 5.61 15.47
C TYR A 61 3.57 6.13 14.11
N HIS A 62 2.28 6.08 13.79
CA HIS A 62 1.73 6.68 12.57
C HIS A 62 0.87 7.89 12.95
N GLY A 63 1.17 9.04 12.37
CA GLY A 63 0.33 10.22 12.45
C GLY A 63 -0.48 10.43 11.19
N GLY A 64 -1.80 10.51 11.31
CA GLY A 64 -2.66 10.68 10.15
C GLY A 64 -4.13 10.92 10.49
N ALA A 65 -4.89 11.11 9.42
CA ALA A 65 -6.33 11.28 9.49
C ALA A 65 -6.99 9.95 9.12
N HIS A 66 -7.18 9.07 10.11
CA HIS A 66 -7.82 7.77 9.94
C HIS A 66 -9.15 7.72 10.67
N LYS A 67 -10.10 6.89 10.22
CA LYS A 67 -11.36 6.72 10.92
C LYS A 67 -11.14 5.81 12.14
N PRO A 68 -11.45 6.28 13.38
CA PRO A 68 -11.34 5.44 14.57
C PRO A 68 -12.08 4.10 14.43
N GLY A 69 -11.44 3.03 14.90
CA GLY A 69 -12.01 1.68 14.90
C GLY A 69 -12.11 1.00 13.53
N LYS A 70 -11.50 1.55 12.48
CA LYS A 70 -11.33 0.87 11.19
C LYS A 70 -9.94 0.24 11.10
N PRO A 71 -9.78 -0.93 10.46
CA PRO A 71 -8.45 -1.46 10.16
C PRO A 71 -7.73 -0.53 9.19
N VAL A 72 -6.40 -0.44 9.32
CA VAL A 72 -5.53 0.22 8.35
C VAL A 72 -5.05 -0.85 7.38
N LYS A 73 -5.39 -0.70 6.09
CA LYS A 73 -5.05 -1.67 5.03
C LYS A 73 -3.92 -1.17 4.16
N GLY A 74 -3.16 -2.11 3.59
CA GLY A 74 -2.07 -1.80 2.67
C GLY A 74 -0.87 -1.25 3.41
N THR A 75 -0.36 -0.09 2.97
CA THR A 75 0.94 0.43 3.41
C THR A 75 0.85 1.56 4.43
N LEU A 76 1.84 1.71 5.31
CA LEU A 76 1.88 2.78 6.29
C LEU A 76 3.29 3.35 6.49
N TRP A 77 3.39 4.68 6.52
CA TRP A 77 4.59 5.40 6.99
C TRP A 77 4.51 5.62 8.50
N LEU A 78 5.56 5.24 9.21
CA LEU A 78 5.68 5.31 10.66
C LEU A 78 7.00 5.98 11.07
N SER A 79 7.03 6.50 12.27
CA SER A 79 8.24 7.01 12.95
C SER A 79 8.46 6.22 14.24
N ASP A 80 9.71 6.08 14.67
CA ASP A 80 10.02 5.58 16.01
C ASP A 80 9.78 6.62 17.12
N ASN A 81 9.41 7.85 16.73
CA ASN A 81 9.18 8.97 17.63
C ASN A 81 7.73 9.44 17.59
N HIS A 82 7.06 9.34 18.74
CA HIS A 82 5.68 9.79 18.92
C HIS A 82 5.47 11.28 18.62
N LEU A 83 6.43 12.15 18.94
CA LEU A 83 6.31 13.59 18.67
C LEU A 83 6.36 13.90 17.18
N ASP A 84 7.15 13.16 16.42
CA ASP A 84 7.22 13.33 14.97
C ASP A 84 5.95 12.81 14.29
N ALA A 85 5.43 11.66 14.73
CA ALA A 85 4.11 11.20 14.32
C ALA A 85 3.01 12.24 14.65
N LYS A 86 3.03 12.85 15.83
CA LYS A 86 2.10 13.93 16.19
C LYS A 86 2.20 15.14 15.25
N ARG A 87 3.41 15.55 14.87
CA ARG A 87 3.62 16.63 13.89
C ARG A 87 3.03 16.28 12.52
N TYR A 88 3.25 15.04 12.06
CA TYR A 88 2.67 14.55 10.81
C TYR A 88 1.14 14.49 10.84
N ALA A 89 0.53 14.03 11.94
CA ALA A 89 -0.92 14.01 12.10
C ALA A 89 -1.51 15.43 11.97
N ASN A 90 -0.91 16.40 12.66
CA ASN A 90 -1.35 17.80 12.60
C ASN A 90 -1.19 18.40 11.20
N PHE A 91 -0.09 18.11 10.50
CA PHE A 91 0.12 18.56 9.12
C PHE A 91 -0.88 17.94 8.13
N GLY A 92 -1.18 16.64 8.27
CA GLY A 92 -2.14 15.96 7.41
C GLY A 92 -3.58 16.46 7.61
N CYS A 93 -3.97 16.75 8.85
CA CYS A 93 -5.32 17.22 9.19
C CYS A 93 -5.54 18.71 8.93
N SER A 94 -4.50 19.55 8.88
CA SER A 94 -4.67 21.00 8.71
C SER A 94 -5.40 21.39 7.41
N ASN A 95 -5.45 20.48 6.44
CA ASN A 95 -6.06 20.69 5.13
C ASN A 95 -7.38 19.92 4.93
N ILE A 96 -7.84 19.15 5.94
CA ILE A 96 -9.05 18.32 5.84
C ILE A 96 -10.06 18.80 6.87
N PRO A 97 -11.13 19.51 6.44
CA PRO A 97 -12.17 19.97 7.36
C PRO A 97 -12.78 18.81 8.15
N ASN A 98 -12.94 19.00 9.46
CA ASN A 98 -13.57 18.05 10.38
C ASN A 98 -12.84 16.69 10.55
N HIS A 99 -11.53 16.61 10.29
CA HIS A 99 -10.73 15.45 10.68
C HIS A 99 -9.90 15.76 11.93
N GLU A 100 -10.13 14.96 12.98
CA GLU A 100 -9.30 14.99 14.19
C GLU A 100 -7.96 14.31 13.90
N PRO A 101 -6.82 14.95 14.22
CA PRO A 101 -5.53 14.31 14.09
C PRO A 101 -5.41 13.16 15.09
N ILE A 102 -5.00 12.00 14.59
CA ILE A 102 -4.84 10.78 15.37
C ILE A 102 -3.41 10.27 15.22
N VAL A 103 -2.87 9.74 16.32
CA VAL A 103 -1.65 8.97 16.33
C VAL A 103 -1.96 7.53 16.71
N PHE A 104 -1.54 6.58 15.89
CA PHE A 104 -1.55 5.17 16.23
C PHE A 104 -0.20 4.76 16.79
N LYS A 105 -0.21 4.03 17.90
CA LYS A 105 0.94 3.31 18.41
C LYS A 105 0.83 1.86 17.96
N THR A 106 1.87 1.37 17.31
CA THR A 106 1.96 0.00 16.80
C THR A 106 3.24 -0.68 17.29
N GLU A 107 3.26 -1.99 17.19
CA GLU A 107 4.47 -2.81 17.31
C GLU A 107 4.57 -3.80 16.15
N PRO A 108 5.78 -4.18 15.71
CA PRO A 108 5.93 -5.26 14.72
C PRO A 108 5.41 -6.60 15.27
N SER A 109 4.53 -7.27 14.51
CA SER A 109 4.04 -8.61 14.84
C SER A 109 5.09 -9.70 14.60
N THR A 110 6.05 -9.42 13.71
CA THR A 110 7.14 -10.30 13.29
C THR A 110 8.42 -9.49 13.11
N THR A 111 9.53 -10.18 12.86
CA THR A 111 10.75 -9.52 12.39
C THR A 111 10.56 -9.08 10.94
N LEU A 112 10.48 -7.77 10.71
CA LEU A 112 10.28 -7.21 9.37
C LEU A 112 11.62 -7.01 8.65
N LYS A 113 11.69 -7.43 7.39
CA LYS A 113 12.81 -7.23 6.48
C LYS A 113 12.72 -5.86 5.84
N MET A 114 13.51 -4.90 6.33
CA MET A 114 13.47 -3.53 5.82
C MET A 114 14.61 -3.25 4.84
N LEU A 115 14.27 -2.84 3.62
CA LEU A 115 15.27 -2.28 2.71
C LEU A 115 15.66 -0.88 3.20
N SER A 116 16.95 -0.64 3.35
CA SER A 116 17.47 0.69 3.67
C SER A 116 17.30 1.59 2.45
N PHE A 117 16.42 2.58 2.55
CA PHE A 117 16.13 3.55 1.50
C PHE A 117 16.85 4.87 1.83
N PRO A 118 18.08 5.10 1.31
CA PRO A 118 18.82 6.31 1.59
C PRO A 118 18.21 7.50 0.84
N GLY A 119 18.13 8.64 1.50
CA GLY A 119 17.78 9.92 0.87
C GLY A 119 16.29 10.27 0.90
N ASN A 120 15.88 11.13 -0.04
CA ASN A 120 14.52 11.65 -0.15
C ASN A 120 13.71 10.77 -1.11
N HIS A 121 12.77 9.99 -0.59
CA HIS A 121 11.95 9.08 -1.38
C HIS A 121 11.14 9.83 -2.45
N VAL A 122 10.69 11.06 -2.19
CA VAL A 122 9.93 11.86 -3.18
C VAL A 122 10.76 12.13 -4.43
N GLU A 123 12.00 12.61 -4.25
CA GLU A 123 12.92 12.93 -5.34
C GLU A 123 13.40 11.67 -6.08
N ILE A 124 13.71 10.61 -5.34
CA ILE A 124 14.19 9.35 -5.92
C ILE A 124 13.08 8.70 -6.75
N LEU A 125 11.87 8.59 -6.21
CA LEU A 125 10.74 8.04 -6.93
C LEU A 125 10.36 8.93 -8.12
N PHE A 126 10.41 10.26 -8.01
CA PHE A 126 10.20 11.14 -9.16
C PHE A 126 11.17 10.84 -10.32
N LYS A 127 12.46 10.60 -10.01
CA LYS A 127 13.45 10.22 -11.04
C LYS A 127 13.15 8.85 -11.67
N ILE A 128 12.71 7.88 -10.87
CA ILE A 128 12.37 6.54 -11.34
C ILE A 128 11.14 6.58 -12.27
N TYR A 129 10.05 7.21 -11.81
CA TYR A 129 8.80 7.32 -12.55
C TYR A 129 8.87 8.35 -13.70
N GLY A 130 9.81 9.31 -13.65
CA GLY A 130 9.91 10.43 -14.59
C GLY A 130 8.78 11.46 -14.45
N ARG A 131 7.94 11.33 -13.42
CA ARG A 131 6.81 12.22 -13.11
C ARG A 131 6.43 12.12 -11.63
N ALA A 132 5.48 12.97 -11.23
CA ALA A 132 4.78 12.77 -9.97
C ALA A 132 4.13 11.39 -9.93
N TRP A 133 4.27 10.72 -8.80
CA TRP A 133 3.75 9.39 -8.50
C TRP A 133 2.66 9.49 -7.44
N SER A 134 1.82 8.47 -7.34
CA SER A 134 0.81 8.37 -6.29
C SER A 134 1.13 7.21 -5.33
N HIS A 135 0.68 7.31 -4.07
CA HIS A 135 0.84 6.22 -3.10
C HIS A 135 0.22 4.90 -3.60
N SER A 136 -0.92 4.97 -4.30
CA SER A 136 -1.59 3.80 -4.88
C SER A 136 -0.77 3.14 -5.99
N GLU A 137 -0.20 3.95 -6.89
CA GLU A 137 0.71 3.46 -7.93
C GLU A 137 1.96 2.81 -7.33
N PHE A 138 2.58 3.49 -6.37
CA PHE A 138 3.78 2.98 -5.71
C PHE A 138 3.50 1.66 -4.98
N HIS A 139 2.39 1.58 -4.23
CA HIS A 139 1.96 0.35 -3.57
C HIS A 139 1.76 -0.80 -4.56
N LYS A 140 1.08 -0.55 -5.69
CA LYS A 140 0.86 -1.57 -6.73
C LYS A 140 2.18 -2.13 -7.24
N ASP A 141 3.14 -1.27 -7.58
CA ASP A 141 4.44 -1.71 -8.10
C ASP A 141 5.23 -2.51 -7.06
N LEU A 142 5.16 -2.12 -5.77
CA LEU A 142 5.79 -2.85 -4.67
C LEU A 142 5.25 -4.26 -4.50
N VAL A 143 3.92 -4.39 -4.49
CA VAL A 143 3.25 -5.70 -4.40
C VAL A 143 3.60 -6.58 -5.59
N GLN A 144 3.72 -6.02 -6.79
CA GLN A 144 4.15 -6.77 -7.98
C GLN A 144 5.59 -7.28 -7.86
N ILE A 145 6.51 -6.47 -7.34
CA ILE A 145 7.91 -6.88 -7.09
C ILE A 145 7.96 -8.02 -6.05
N GLN A 146 7.21 -7.92 -4.95
CA GLN A 146 7.10 -8.97 -3.93
C GLN A 146 6.50 -10.27 -4.51
N ASN A 147 5.36 -10.18 -5.19
CA ASN A 147 4.65 -11.33 -5.74
C ASN A 147 5.45 -12.08 -6.81
N ALA A 148 6.33 -11.37 -7.51
CA ALA A 148 7.27 -11.98 -8.46
C ALA A 148 8.43 -12.73 -7.77
N GLY A 149 8.53 -12.68 -6.44
CA GLY A 149 9.59 -13.30 -5.65
C GLY A 149 10.97 -12.73 -5.93
N LYS A 150 11.04 -11.51 -6.48
CA LYS A 150 12.30 -10.91 -6.94
C LYS A 150 13.11 -10.33 -5.79
N ILE A 151 12.43 -9.75 -4.81
CA ILE A 151 13.03 -9.19 -3.60
C ILE A 151 12.10 -9.55 -2.44
N ASP A 152 12.67 -10.10 -1.38
CA ASP A 152 11.98 -10.53 -0.17
C ASP A 152 12.19 -9.47 0.92
N PHE A 153 11.21 -8.59 1.09
CA PHE A 153 11.23 -7.45 2.00
C PHE A 153 9.81 -7.13 2.47
N ASP A 154 9.65 -6.53 3.64
CA ASP A 154 8.35 -6.13 4.24
C ASP A 154 8.11 -4.62 4.19
N GLY A 155 9.15 -3.86 3.83
CA GLY A 155 9.10 -2.41 3.87
C GLY A 155 10.44 -1.71 3.66
N PHE A 156 10.45 -0.42 3.93
CA PHE A 156 11.64 0.42 3.87
C PHE A 156 11.97 1.04 5.22
N TYR A 157 13.25 1.18 5.50
CA TYR A 157 13.77 2.01 6.58
C TYR A 157 14.50 3.22 5.98
N ARG A 158 14.27 4.41 6.52
CA ARG A 158 14.96 5.66 6.14
C ARG A 158 15.97 6.05 7.22
N PRO A 159 17.28 5.78 7.06
CA PRO A 159 18.26 5.98 8.11
C PRO A 159 18.42 7.43 8.59
N LYS A 160 18.20 8.42 7.71
CA LYS A 160 18.38 9.83 8.05
C LYS A 160 17.25 10.39 8.93
N THR A 161 16.05 9.85 8.78
CA THR A 161 14.83 10.37 9.40
C THR A 161 14.21 9.40 10.40
N HIS A 162 14.75 8.19 10.53
CA HIS A 162 14.22 7.14 11.40
C HIS A 162 12.74 6.83 11.10
N GLU A 163 12.42 6.80 9.80
CA GLU A 163 11.08 6.49 9.32
C GLU A 163 11.03 5.10 8.71
N TYR A 164 9.88 4.48 8.86
CA TYR A 164 9.62 3.11 8.44
C TYR A 164 8.39 3.12 7.54
N PHE A 165 8.48 2.45 6.40
CA PHE A 165 7.35 2.23 5.50
C PHE A 165 7.04 0.74 5.48
N VAL A 166 5.87 0.32 5.92
CA VAL A 166 5.46 -1.08 6.00
C VAL A 166 4.43 -1.37 4.91
N LEU A 167 4.57 -2.50 4.19
CA LEU A 167 3.72 -2.83 3.03
C LEU A 167 2.41 -3.54 3.36
N ASN A 168 2.44 -4.50 4.28
CA ASN A 168 1.31 -5.37 4.62
C ASN A 168 0.91 -5.12 6.08
N VAL A 169 0.40 -3.92 6.35
CA VAL A 169 0.14 -3.43 7.71
C VAL A 169 -0.71 -4.39 8.55
N GLU A 170 -1.73 -5.01 7.95
CA GLU A 170 -2.65 -5.92 8.64
C GLU A 170 -1.93 -7.17 9.20
N ASP A 171 -0.90 -7.65 8.50
CA ASP A 171 -0.14 -8.84 8.88
C ASP A 171 1.14 -8.50 9.65
N SER A 172 1.71 -7.31 9.39
CA SER A 172 3.03 -6.89 9.91
C SER A 172 2.97 -6.09 11.20
N LEU A 173 1.83 -5.51 11.57
CA LEU A 173 1.72 -4.59 12.70
C LEU A 173 0.56 -4.94 13.63
N HIS A 174 0.82 -4.88 14.94
CA HIS A 174 -0.23 -4.85 15.96
C HIS A 174 -0.51 -3.40 16.36
N PHE A 175 -1.80 -3.02 16.30
CA PHE A 175 -2.26 -1.72 16.76
C PHE A 175 -2.57 -1.80 18.25
N LEU A 176 -1.81 -1.05 19.05
CA LEU A 176 -1.91 -1.08 20.51
C LEU A 176 -2.84 0.00 21.03
N GLU A 177 -2.65 1.23 20.56
CA GLU A 177 -3.34 2.41 21.10
C GLU A 177 -3.66 3.42 19.97
N GLU A 178 -4.75 4.14 20.16
CA GLU A 178 -5.15 5.29 19.35
C GLU A 178 -5.16 6.54 20.25
N HIS A 179 -4.38 7.56 19.90
CA HIS A 179 -4.33 8.83 20.62
C HIS A 179 -4.91 9.94 19.75
N ARG A 180 -6.06 10.49 20.18
CA ARG A 180 -6.60 11.71 19.58
C ARG A 180 -5.83 12.91 20.07
N ILE A 181 -5.32 13.69 19.13
CA ILE A 181 -4.61 14.94 19.45
C ILE A 181 -5.67 16.03 19.63
N LYS A 182 -5.87 16.45 20.88
CA LYS A 182 -6.63 17.66 21.19
C LYS A 182 -5.73 18.87 20.91
N TYR A 183 -6.29 19.86 20.20
CA TYR A 183 -5.70 21.18 20.02
C TYR A 183 -5.60 21.92 21.34
#